data_AF-A0A7S3LAM9-F1
#
_entry.id   AF-A0A7S3LAM9-F1
#
_cell.length_a   1.000
_cell.length_b   1.000
_cell.length_c   1.000
_cell.angle_alpha   90.00
_cell.angle_beta   90.00
_cell.angle_gamma   90.00
#
_symmetry.space_group_name_H-M   'P 1'
#
loop_
_entity.id
_entity.type
_entity.pdbx_description
1 polymer ?
#
loop_
_entity_poly.entity_id
_entity_poly.type
_entity_poly.pdbx_seq_one_letter_code
_entity_poly.pdbx_strand_id
1 'polypeptide(L)'
;GIAHPAGFVVFSKLSTANAALQMVHHPTPFAMEISEAPDPKDVNWNNISRTHESLQLGKLSSLAMTVGLCLLWTIPMTFIATLSTVDAIRNKVKVVDEMLSLLPFLMPLFEI
;
A
#
# COMPACT_ATOMS: atom_id res chain seq x y z
N GLY A 1 0.70 9.96 36.41
CA GLY A 1 0.99 8.98 35.35
C GLY A 1 0.10 9.29 34.17
N ILE A 2 0.63 9.34 32.96
CA ILE A 2 -0.14 9.68 31.76
C ILE A 2 -0.98 8.44 31.41
N ALA A 3 -2.30 8.56 31.40
CA ALA A 3 -3.17 7.43 31.05
C ALA A 3 -3.15 7.24 29.53
N HIS A 4 -2.70 6.06 29.09
CA HIS A 4 -2.83 5.65 27.70
C HIS A 4 -4.21 5.00 27.51
N PRO A 5 -4.98 5.36 26.46
CA PRO A 5 -6.33 4.84 26.23
C PRO A 5 -6.35 3.39 25.68
N ALA A 6 -5.32 2.58 25.98
CA ALA A 6 -5.18 1.20 25.49
C ALA A 6 -4.67 0.29 26.62
N GLY A 7 -5.10 -0.98 26.61
CA GLY A 7 -4.71 -1.97 27.62
C GLY A 7 -4.97 -3.41 27.17
N PHE A 8 -4.33 -4.36 27.84
CA PHE A 8 -4.48 -5.79 27.59
C PHE A 8 -5.39 -6.43 28.65
N VAL A 9 -6.28 -7.31 28.23
CA VAL A 9 -7.19 -8.04 29.11
C VAL A 9 -6.96 -9.54 28.92
N VAL A 10 -6.88 -10.28 30.03
CA VAL A 10 -6.67 -11.73 30.01
C VAL A 10 -7.91 -12.41 30.59
N PHE A 11 -8.35 -13.48 29.91
CA PHE A 11 -9.49 -14.29 30.35
C PHE A 11 -9.02 -15.67 30.80
N SER A 12 -9.71 -16.26 31.79
CA SER A 12 -9.40 -17.61 32.27
C SER A 12 -9.77 -18.71 31.26
N LYS A 13 -10.62 -18.40 30.27
CA LYS A 13 -11.11 -19.35 29.26
C LYS A 13 -10.99 -18.75 27.86
N LEU A 14 -10.48 -19.54 26.93
CA LEU A 14 -10.37 -19.17 25.51
C LEU A 14 -11.75 -18.86 24.89
N SER A 15 -12.77 -19.63 25.26
CA SER A 15 -14.14 -19.43 24.77
C SER A 15 -14.68 -18.04 25.11
N THR A 16 -14.36 -17.52 26.30
CA THR A 16 -14.80 -16.19 26.73
C THR A 16 -14.00 -15.10 26.04
N ALA A 17 -12.70 -15.31 25.81
CA ALA A 17 -11.87 -14.38 25.03
C ALA A 17 -12.39 -14.23 23.60
N ASN A 18 -12.66 -15.34 22.92
CA ASN A 18 -13.20 -15.33 21.56
C ASN A 18 -14.59 -14.71 21.47
N ALA A 19 -15.45 -14.96 22.47
CA ALA A 19 -16.75 -14.30 22.54
C ALA A 19 -16.62 -12.79 22.72
N ALA A 20 -15.71 -12.33 23.59
CA ALA A 20 -15.46 -10.91 23.81
C ALA A 20 -14.91 -10.22 22.55
N LEU A 21 -14.06 -10.89 21.76
CA LEU A 21 -13.53 -10.37 20.50
C LEU A 21 -14.62 -10.09 19.45
N GLN A 22 -15.73 -10.84 19.49
CA GLN A 22 -16.82 -10.72 18.51
C GLN A 22 -17.95 -9.78 18.94
N MET A 23 -17.94 -9.31 20.19
CA MET A 23 -18.98 -8.44 20.73
C MET A 23 -18.67 -6.97 20.49
N VAL A 24 -19.71 -6.18 20.25
CA VAL A 24 -19.62 -4.71 20.24
C VAL A 24 -19.75 -4.22 21.68
N HIS A 25 -18.68 -3.65 22.22
CA HIS A 25 -18.62 -3.23 23.63
C HIS A 25 -19.16 -1.82 23.88
N HIS A 26 -19.20 -0.97 22.86
CA HIS A 26 -19.65 0.42 23.00
C HIS A 26 -20.61 0.81 21.87
N PRO A 27 -21.69 1.58 22.16
CA PRO A 27 -22.65 2.01 21.15
C PRO A 27 -22.07 3.01 20.14
N THR A 28 -21.05 3.79 20.52
CA THR A 28 -20.34 4.64 19.55
C THR A 28 -19.26 3.83 18.84
N PRO A 29 -19.28 3.79 17.50
CA PRO A 29 -18.27 3.08 16.73
C PRO A 29 -16.88 3.72 16.96
N PHE A 30 -15.83 2.89 16.98
CA PHE A 30 -14.42 3.31 17.15
C PHE A 30 -14.02 3.90 18.51
N ALA A 31 -14.89 3.85 19.53
CA ALA A 31 -14.51 4.23 20.89
C ALA A 31 -13.80 3.10 21.66
N MET A 32 -14.11 1.84 21.34
CA MET A 32 -13.51 0.66 21.94
C MET A 32 -13.38 -0.44 20.88
N GLU A 33 -12.22 -0.51 20.24
CA GLU A 33 -11.87 -1.58 19.30
C GLU A 33 -11.10 -2.68 20.05
N ILE A 34 -11.51 -3.93 19.87
CA ILE A 34 -10.81 -5.08 20.46
C ILE A 34 -10.23 -5.91 19.32
N SER A 35 -8.95 -6.18 19.41
CA SER A 35 -8.24 -7.11 18.54
C SER A 35 -7.61 -8.22 19.37
N GLU A 36 -7.32 -9.35 18.74
CA GLU A 36 -6.52 -10.40 19.36
C GLU A 36 -5.13 -9.85 19.70
N ALA A 37 -4.62 -10.20 20.89
CA ALA A 37 -3.30 -9.77 21.33
C ALA A 37 -2.22 -10.57 20.59
N PRO A 38 -1.25 -9.91 19.93
CA PRO A 38 -0.08 -10.59 19.37
C PRO A 38 0.81 -11.19 20.47
N ASP A 39 1.75 -12.05 20.08
CA ASP A 39 2.84 -12.47 20.98
C ASP A 39 3.54 -11.21 21.54
N PRO A 40 3.87 -11.14 22.83
CA PRO A 40 4.57 -10.01 23.45
C PRO A 40 5.79 -9.48 22.68
N LYS A 41 6.48 -10.34 21.92
CA LYS A 41 7.64 -9.97 21.10
C LYS A 41 7.27 -9.23 19.80
N ASP A 42 6.07 -9.46 19.28
CA ASP A 42 5.57 -8.86 18.04
C ASP A 42 4.75 -7.58 18.28
N VAL A 43 4.62 -7.16 19.54
CA VAL A 43 3.91 -5.93 19.91
C VAL A 43 4.78 -4.71 19.63
N ASN A 44 4.33 -3.87 18.69
CA ASN A 44 4.94 -2.55 18.48
C ASN A 44 4.44 -1.54 19.51
N TRP A 45 5.12 -1.44 20.66
CA TRP A 45 4.80 -0.53 21.76
C TRP A 45 4.71 0.95 21.35
N ASN A 46 5.38 1.37 20.27
CA ASN A 46 5.31 2.74 19.78
C ASN A 46 3.99 3.06 19.04
N ASN A 47 3.21 2.04 18.68
CA ASN A 47 1.99 2.18 17.87
C ASN A 47 0.70 1.94 18.66
N ILE A 48 0.77 1.47 19.92
CA ILE A 48 -0.41 1.09 20.72
C ILE A 48 -1.27 2.27 21.18
N SER A 49 -0.74 3.49 21.23
CA SER A 49 -1.43 4.68 21.76
C SER A 49 -1.91 5.63 20.66
N ARG A 50 -1.96 5.18 19.39
CA ARG A 50 -2.37 6.03 18.26
C ARG A 50 -3.88 6.18 18.23
N THR A 51 -4.34 7.43 18.22
CA THR A 51 -5.77 7.77 18.04
C THR A 51 -6.26 7.32 16.66
N HIS A 52 -7.48 6.79 16.57
CA HIS A 52 -8.08 6.30 15.32
C HIS A 52 -8.04 7.31 14.17
N GLU A 53 -8.18 8.61 14.43
CA GLU A 53 -8.09 9.65 13.40
C GLU A 53 -6.71 9.66 12.71
N SER A 54 -5.63 9.49 13.48
CA SER A 54 -4.28 9.44 12.92
C SER A 54 -4.03 8.16 12.10
N LEU A 55 -4.68 7.05 12.47
CA LEU A 55 -4.60 5.80 11.71
C LEU A 55 -5.35 5.91 10.37
N GLN A 56 -6.53 6.52 10.36
CA GLN A 56 -7.30 6.74 9.13
C GLN A 56 -6.55 7.66 8.17
N LEU A 57 -5.99 8.76 8.67
CA LEU A 57 -5.19 9.67 7.85
C LEU A 57 -3.92 8.98 7.31
N GLY A 58 -3.25 8.17 8.13
CA GLY A 58 -2.10 7.37 7.70
C GLY A 58 -2.46 6.33 6.63
N LYS A 59 -3.63 5.70 6.73
CA LYS A 59 -4.11 4.74 5.73
C LYS A 59 -4.44 5.43 4.40
N LEU A 60 -5.10 6.59 4.46
CA LEU A 60 -5.42 7.38 3.27
C LEU A 60 -4.15 7.91 2.58
N SER A 61 -3.19 8.43 3.35
CA SER A 61 -1.93 8.93 2.80
C SER A 61 -1.10 7.81 2.20
N SER A 62 -1.03 6.64 2.84
CA SER A 62 -0.36 5.46 2.30
C SER A 62 -0.98 5.03 0.98
N LEU A 63 -2.31 4.96 0.89
CA LEU A 63 -3.01 4.62 -0.35
C LEU A 63 -2.69 5.63 -1.46
N ALA A 64 -2.75 6.93 -1.16
CA ALA A 64 -2.45 7.99 -2.11
C ALA A 64 -1.01 7.91 -2.63
N MET A 65 -0.04 7.66 -1.72
CA MET A 65 1.37 7.46 -2.08
C MET A 65 1.56 6.23 -2.95
N THR A 66 0.92 5.10 -2.64
CA THR A 66 1.00 3.88 -3.45
C THR A 66 0.42 4.10 -4.85
N VAL A 67 -0.74 4.75 -4.96
CA VAL A 67 -1.33 5.10 -6.27
C VAL A 67 -0.41 6.03 -7.05
N GLY A 68 0.14 7.05 -6.40
CA GLY A 68 1.11 7.97 -7.02
C GLY A 68 2.36 7.24 -7.52
N LEU A 69 2.89 6.32 -6.72
CA LEU A 69 4.03 5.49 -7.10
C LEU A 69 3.71 4.59 -8.30
N CYS A 70 2.54 3.95 -8.32
CA CYS A 70 2.10 3.14 -9.46
C CYS A 70 2.01 3.98 -10.74
N LEU A 71 1.44 5.19 -10.68
CA LEU A 71 1.36 6.09 -11.83
C LEU A 71 2.74 6.52 -12.32
N LEU A 72 3.64 6.91 -11.42
CA LEU A 72 5.01 7.25 -11.77
C LEU A 72 5.75 6.05 -12.37
N TRP A 73 5.48 4.83 -11.88
CA TRP A 73 6.04 3.60 -12.39
C TRP A 73 5.49 3.19 -13.77
N THR A 74 4.33 3.70 -14.19
CA THR A 74 3.84 3.47 -15.56
C THR A 74 4.75 4.09 -16.63
N ILE A 75 5.47 5.18 -16.31
CA ILE A 75 6.38 5.86 -17.25
C ILE A 75 7.53 4.94 -17.70
N PRO A 76 8.35 4.36 -16.82
CA PRO A 76 9.40 3.43 -17.25
C PRO A 76 8.84 2.14 -17.85
N MET A 77 7.71 1.63 -17.34
CA MET A 77 7.10 0.41 -17.89
C MET A 77 6.60 0.60 -19.32
N THR A 78 5.98 1.73 -19.61
CA THR A 78 5.56 2.06 -20.98
C THR A 78 6.77 2.26 -21.89
N PHE A 79 7.82 2.93 -21.44
CA PHE A 79 9.08 3.04 -22.20
C PHE A 79 9.65 1.66 -22.56
N ILE A 80 9.78 0.75 -21.60
CA ILE A 80 10.25 -0.62 -21.84
C ILE A 80 9.32 -1.37 -22.80
N ALA A 81 7.99 -1.25 -22.63
CA ALA A 81 7.02 -1.88 -23.51
C ALA A 81 7.10 -1.37 -24.96
N THR A 82 7.33 -0.06 -25.15
CA THR A 82 7.53 0.52 -26.48
C THR A 82 8.81 0.00 -27.15
N LEU A 83 9.90 -0.18 -26.39
CA LEU A 83 11.12 -0.81 -26.90
C LEU A 83 10.89 -2.28 -27.28
N SER A 84 10.03 -3.01 -26.57
CA SER A 84 9.74 -4.41 -26.91
C SER A 84 8.85 -4.59 -28.15
N THR A 85 8.17 -3.53 -28.62
CA THR A 85 7.15 -3.63 -29.70
C THR A 85 7.32 -2.55 -30.77
N VAL A 86 8.57 -2.15 -31.05
CA VAL A 86 8.90 -1.03 -31.95
C VAL A 86 8.20 -1.16 -33.31
N ASP A 87 8.10 -2.37 -33.87
CA ASP A 87 7.43 -2.62 -35.16
C ASP A 87 5.92 -2.34 -35.17
N ALA A 88 5.22 -2.56 -34.04
CA ALA A 88 3.77 -2.32 -33.99
C ALA A 88 3.42 -0.82 -33.87
N ILE A 89 4.32 -0.02 -33.28
CA ILE A 89 4.11 1.42 -33.05
C ILE A 89 4.61 2.26 -34.24
N ARG A 90 5.62 1.78 -34.98
CA ARG A 90 6.14 2.40 -36.21
C ARG A 90 5.05 2.71 -37.24
N ASN A 91 4.00 1.89 -37.30
CA ASN A 91 2.88 2.09 -38.22
C ASN A 91 1.79 3.08 -37.73
N LYS A 92 1.79 3.51 -36.46
CA LYS A 92 0.70 4.32 -35.88
C LYS A 92 1.11 5.69 -35.35
N VAL A 93 2.38 5.92 -34.99
CA VAL A 93 2.79 7.16 -34.32
C VAL A 93 4.08 7.73 -34.93
N LYS A 94 3.96 8.84 -35.68
CA LYS A 94 5.10 9.56 -36.32
C LYS A 94 6.19 10.02 -35.35
N VAL A 95 5.85 10.22 -34.08
CA VAL A 95 6.79 10.67 -33.02
C VAL A 95 7.92 9.64 -32.80
N VAL A 96 7.64 8.34 -33.02
CA VAL A 96 8.65 7.29 -32.84
C VAL A 96 9.72 7.36 -33.93
N ASP A 97 9.34 7.74 -35.15
CA ASP A 97 10.26 7.87 -36.29
C ASP A 97 11.25 9.03 -36.09
N GLU A 98 10.76 10.16 -35.55
CA GLU A 98 11.62 11.29 -35.16
C GLU A 98 12.57 10.92 -34.01
N MET A 99 12.11 10.22 -32.97
CA MET A 99 12.96 9.79 -31.86
C MET A 99 14.01 8.76 -32.27
N LEU A 100 13.67 7.86 -33.20
CA LEU A 100 14.59 6.83 -33.72
C LEU A 100 15.68 7.46 -34.61
N SER A 101 15.34 8.51 -35.37
CA SER A 101 16.31 9.25 -36.19
C SER A 101 17.39 9.97 -35.36
N LEU A 102 17.09 10.29 -34.09
CA LEU A 102 18.02 10.92 -33.15
C LEU A 102 18.97 9.93 -32.45
N LEU A 103 18.68 8.62 -32.46
CA LEU A 103 19.47 7.59 -31.78
C LEU A 103 19.87 6.45 -32.74
N PRO A 104 20.84 6.68 -33.63
CA PRO A 104 21.19 5.75 -34.71
C PRO A 104 21.78 4.40 -34.25
N PHE A 105 22.22 4.29 -32.99
CA PHE A 105 22.80 3.05 -32.45
C PHE A 105 21.74 1.98 -32.11
N LEU A 106 20.45 2.33 -32.04
CA LEU A 106 19.36 1.42 -31.70
C LEU A 106 18.74 0.71 -32.91
N MET A 107 18.98 1.21 -34.13
CA MET A 107 18.54 0.59 -35.39
C MET A 107 18.86 -0.93 -35.49
N PRO A 108 20.11 -1.38 -35.26
CA PRO A 108 20.45 -2.79 -35.40
C PRO A 108 19.82 -3.72 -34.34
N LEU A 109 19.24 -3.19 -33.26
CA LEU A 109 18.57 -4.00 -32.22
C LEU A 109 17.13 -4.38 -32.61
N PHE A 110 16.49 -3.58 -33.48
CA PHE A 110 15.09 -3.73 -33.86
C PHE A 110 14.88 -4.30 -35.27
N GLU A 111 15.96 -4.64 -35.97
CA GLU A 111 15.95 -5.20 -37.33
C GLU A 111 16.15 -6.73 -37.33
N ILE A 112 16.03 -7.38 -36.16
CA ILE A 112 16.10 -8.84 -35.93
C ILE A 112 14.70 -9.38 -35.66
#